data_AF-A0A3P7R179-F1
#
_entry.id   AF-A0A3P7R179-F1
#
_cell.length_a   1.000
_cell.length_b   1.000
_cell.length_c   1.000
_cell.angle_alpha   90.00
_cell.angle_beta   90.00
_cell.angle_gamma   90.00
#
_symmetry.space_group_name_H-M   'P 1'
#
loop_
_entity.id
_entity.type
_entity.pdbx_description
1 polymer ?
#
loop_
_entity_poly.entity_id
_entity_poly.type
_entity_poly.pdbx_seq_one_letter_code
_entity_poly.pdbx_strand_id
1 'polypeptide(L)'
;MSFIIFFFLNFYSVFIFFRTSFVGFFHFLILLSTHNWLVKPLLVDFDNNWTEEDVDEIQKEFIKMRPVLPVMVICTSVDRSGCRWTREEPQPLILKRIIALAKASAALIEQHINNSLPLNLKGLFTTNVSTFCNVTIHIRRRHMVRQKVIHGKLINGPLPVIDYDPIRDYIKRLRQCFSSVALFFYNKYVGDVIGVVWKPAALIPRDASISSCLHRLKGPDNKLIVNTKAILDDFTILGHGIVYNVSEHCVTKDEKNTTS
;
A
#
# COMPACT_ATOMS: atom_id res chain seq x y z
N MET A 1 5.69 -0.84 9.97
CA MET A 1 5.21 -0.70 11.36
C MET A 1 5.74 0.57 12.01
N SER A 2 6.95 1.02 11.66
CA SER A 2 7.54 2.23 12.22
C SER A 2 6.77 3.51 11.91
N PHE A 3 6.09 3.63 10.75
CA PHE A 3 5.39 4.87 10.37
C PHE A 3 4.14 5.19 11.21
N ILE A 4 3.34 4.18 11.56
CA ILE A 4 2.12 4.37 12.39
C ILE A 4 2.49 4.59 13.85
N ILE A 5 3.53 3.90 14.35
CA ILE A 5 4.02 4.08 15.72
C ILE A 5 4.70 5.45 15.87
N PHE A 6 5.44 5.94 14.86
CA PHE A 6 5.98 7.31 14.86
C PHE A 6 4.89 8.38 14.83
N PHE A 7 3.79 8.15 14.10
CA PHE A 7 2.68 9.10 14.02
C PHE A 7 1.92 9.27 15.35
N PHE A 8 1.90 8.22 16.19
CA PHE A 8 1.21 8.24 17.48
C PHE A 8 2.04 8.84 18.63
N LEU A 9 3.33 9.15 18.43
CA LEU A 9 4.25 9.44 19.53
C LEU A 9 4.46 10.93 19.87
N ASN A 10 3.91 11.88 19.11
CA ASN A 10 3.56 13.23 19.59
C ASN A 10 3.11 14.12 18.41
N PHE A 11 1.82 14.15 18.12
CA PHE A 11 1.25 15.19 17.24
C PHE A 11 1.11 16.49 18.07
N TYR A 12 2.24 17.12 18.40
CA TYR A 12 2.31 18.39 19.14
C TYR A 12 2.85 19.50 18.24
N SER A 13 2.10 19.83 17.19
CA SER A 13 1.87 21.24 16.89
C SER A 13 0.74 21.32 15.86
N VAL A 14 -0.19 22.23 16.12
CA VAL A 14 -1.37 22.53 15.29
C VAL A 14 -2.54 21.55 15.46
N PHE A 15 -3.47 22.01 16.30
CA PHE A 15 -4.86 21.56 16.51
C PHE A 15 -5.11 20.32 17.40
N ILE A 16 -5.50 20.68 18.65
CA ILE A 16 -6.35 19.94 19.59
C ILE A 16 -5.65 18.83 20.37
N PHE A 17 -5.61 19.00 21.70
CA PHE A 17 -5.27 17.95 22.66
C PHE A 17 -6.19 16.75 22.42
N PHE A 18 -5.66 15.70 21.79
CA PHE A 18 -6.41 14.50 21.50
C PHE A 18 -6.76 13.77 22.79
N ARG A 19 -7.95 14.03 23.34
CA ARG A 19 -8.42 13.40 24.59
C ARG A 19 -8.55 11.87 24.48
N THR A 20 -8.62 11.32 23.26
CA THR A 20 -8.70 9.87 23.00
C THR A 20 -7.98 9.48 21.70
N SER A 21 -7.51 8.23 21.63
CA SER A 21 -6.89 7.66 20.42
C SER A 21 -7.83 7.64 19.22
N PHE A 22 -9.14 7.62 19.45
CA PHE A 22 -10.16 7.63 18.40
C PHE A 22 -10.19 8.97 17.66
N VAL A 23 -10.21 10.09 18.39
CA VAL A 23 -10.20 11.44 17.79
C VAL A 23 -8.86 11.68 17.08
N GLY A 24 -7.75 11.20 17.65
CA GLY A 24 -6.43 11.22 17.01
C GLY A 24 -6.41 10.53 15.65
N PHE A 25 -6.95 9.31 15.61
CA PHE A 25 -7.08 8.56 14.36
C PHE A 25 -7.98 9.28 13.34
N PHE A 26 -9.09 9.87 13.78
CA PHE A 26 -9.98 10.62 12.90
C PHE A 26 -9.29 11.84 12.27
N HIS A 27 -8.60 12.68 13.06
CA HIS A 27 -7.87 13.82 12.51
C HIS A 27 -6.72 13.39 11.60
N PHE A 28 -6.06 12.26 11.90
CA PHE A 28 -5.07 11.70 10.99
C PHE A 28 -5.66 11.35 9.62
N LEU A 29 -6.83 10.70 9.59
CA LEU A 29 -7.51 10.39 8.33
C LEU A 29 -7.91 11.67 7.57
N ILE A 30 -8.40 12.68 8.29
CA ILE A 30 -8.72 14.00 7.71
C ILE A 30 -7.45 14.61 7.09
N LEU A 31 -6.36 14.72 7.85
CA LEU A 31 -5.08 15.24 7.39
C LEU A 31 -4.60 14.52 6.12
N LEU A 32 -4.57 13.19 6.13
CA LEU A 32 -4.18 12.42 4.95
C LEU A 32 -5.04 12.74 3.73
N SER A 33 -6.34 12.93 3.94
CA SER A 33 -7.31 13.13 2.86
C SER A 33 -7.36 14.57 2.30
N THR A 34 -7.09 15.57 3.14
CA THR A 34 -7.21 16.99 2.79
C THR A 34 -5.86 17.64 2.45
N HIS A 35 -4.75 17.10 2.97
CA HIS A 35 -3.43 17.67 2.74
C HIS A 35 -3.01 17.58 1.27
N ASN A 36 -2.56 18.70 0.72
CA ASN A 36 -2.10 18.76 -0.66
C ASN A 36 -0.62 18.40 -0.76
N TRP A 37 -0.35 17.09 -0.86
CA TRP A 37 0.97 16.50 -1.02
C TRP A 37 1.76 16.97 -2.26
N LEU A 38 1.08 17.57 -3.25
CA LEU A 38 1.76 18.08 -4.44
C LEU A 38 2.41 19.44 -4.21
N VAL A 39 1.76 20.29 -3.41
CA VAL A 39 2.09 21.72 -3.32
C VAL A 39 2.77 22.07 -2.01
N LYS A 40 2.61 21.24 -0.96
CA LYS A 40 3.20 21.52 0.36
C LYS A 40 3.79 20.26 1.00
N PRO A 41 4.98 20.34 1.62
CA PRO A 41 5.46 19.26 2.48
C PRO A 41 4.60 19.20 3.75
N LEU A 42 4.54 18.02 4.38
CA LEU A 42 4.01 17.92 5.73
C LEU A 42 5.10 18.29 6.72
N LEU A 43 4.89 19.34 7.49
CA LEU A 43 5.81 19.82 8.50
C LEU A 43 5.40 19.23 9.86
N VAL A 44 6.29 18.46 10.49
CA VAL A 44 6.03 17.86 11.80
C VAL A 44 7.16 18.27 12.74
N ASP A 45 6.86 19.25 13.60
CA ASP A 45 7.75 19.67 14.66
C ASP A 45 7.30 19.04 15.98
N PHE A 46 8.12 18.11 16.49
CA PHE A 46 7.83 17.40 17.74
C PHE A 46 8.30 18.19 18.97
N ASP A 47 9.33 19.01 18.79
CA ASP A 47 10.07 19.65 19.87
C ASP A 47 9.81 21.17 19.94
N ASN A 48 9.03 21.71 18.98
CA ASN A 48 8.85 23.16 18.74
C ASN A 48 10.19 23.88 18.54
N ASN A 49 11.10 23.25 17.80
CA ASN A 49 12.43 23.78 17.53
C ASN A 49 12.51 24.68 16.29
N TRP A 50 11.47 24.71 15.45
CA TRP A 50 11.47 25.51 14.23
C TRP A 50 10.98 26.93 14.46
N THR A 51 11.74 27.89 13.93
CA THR A 51 11.28 29.27 13.81
C THR A 51 10.48 29.48 12.53
N GLU A 52 9.84 30.64 12.38
CA GLU A 52 9.12 30.98 11.15
C GLU A 52 10.07 31.04 9.95
N GLU A 53 11.31 31.50 10.16
CA GLU A 53 12.34 31.54 9.11
C GLU A 53 12.73 30.14 8.63
N ASP A 54 12.85 29.18 9.54
CA ASP A 54 13.14 27.78 9.21
C ASP A 54 12.01 27.17 8.36
N VAL A 55 10.75 27.44 8.74
CA VAL A 55 9.58 26.94 8.01
C VAL A 55 9.56 27.51 6.58
N ASP A 56 9.84 28.79 6.42
CA ASP A 56 9.93 29.46 5.13
C ASP A 56 11.07 28.91 4.26
N GLU A 57 12.23 28.64 4.86
CA GLU A 57 13.37 28.03 4.17
C GLU A 57 13.03 26.63 3.66
N ILE A 58 12.43 25.79 4.50
CA ILE A 58 12.01 24.43 4.12
C ILE A 58 10.99 24.47 2.96
N GLN A 59 10.04 25.40 3.00
CA GLN A 59 9.06 25.55 1.93
C GLN A 59 9.70 26.01 0.61
N LYS A 60 10.64 26.97 0.66
CA LYS A 60 11.38 27.45 -0.52
C LYS A 60 12.19 26.31 -1.16
N GLU A 61 12.90 25.54 -0.34
CA GLU A 61 13.70 24.41 -0.83
C GLU A 61 12.79 23.30 -1.40
N PHE A 62 11.63 23.04 -0.80
CA PHE A 62 10.64 22.10 -1.33
C PHE A 62 10.17 22.49 -2.73
N ILE A 63 9.83 23.77 -2.95
CA ILE A 63 9.36 24.25 -4.27
C ILE A 63 10.46 24.09 -5.30
N LYS A 64 11.69 24.50 -4.95
CA LYS A 64 12.87 24.39 -5.81
C LYS A 64 13.19 22.94 -6.20
N MET A 65 13.12 22.02 -5.24
CA MET A 65 13.48 20.61 -5.44
C MET A 65 12.30 19.73 -5.84
N ARG A 66 11.08 20.27 -5.94
CA ARG A 66 9.86 19.50 -6.22
C ARG A 66 9.97 18.47 -7.35
N PRO A 67 10.63 18.76 -8.50
CA PRO A 67 10.74 17.81 -9.60
C PRO A 67 11.46 16.51 -9.27
N VAL A 68 12.36 16.52 -8.27
CA VAL A 68 13.14 15.34 -7.86
C VAL A 68 12.65 14.70 -6.57
N LEU A 69 11.76 15.38 -5.84
CA LEU A 69 11.23 14.92 -4.55
C LEU A 69 10.16 13.82 -4.74
N PRO A 70 10.03 12.90 -3.77
CA PRO A 70 8.97 11.91 -3.78
C PRO A 70 7.57 12.55 -3.72
N VAL A 71 6.54 11.76 -4.00
CA VAL A 71 5.16 12.25 -3.99
C VAL A 71 4.67 12.66 -2.61
N MET A 72 5.24 12.07 -1.56
CA MET A 72 4.93 12.34 -0.16
C MET A 72 6.22 12.83 0.51
N VAL A 73 6.22 14.04 1.07
CA VAL A 73 7.37 14.63 1.76
C VAL A 73 6.94 14.99 3.17
N ILE A 74 7.67 14.51 4.17
CA ILE A 74 7.39 14.74 5.59
C ILE A 74 8.65 15.24 6.26
N CYS A 75 8.72 16.55 6.46
CA CYS A 75 9.85 17.18 7.11
C CYS A 75 9.69 17.05 8.63
N THR A 76 10.79 16.75 9.30
CA THR A 76 10.89 16.72 10.77
C THR A 76 12.12 17.50 11.22
N SER A 77 12.21 17.87 12.50
CA SER A 77 13.39 18.57 13.05
C SER A 77 14.71 17.87 12.73
N VAL A 78 14.70 16.53 12.66
CA VAL A 78 15.85 15.68 12.34
C VAL A 78 16.01 15.37 10.84
N ASP A 79 15.00 15.64 10.00
CA ASP A 79 15.03 15.44 8.56
C ASP A 79 14.31 16.59 7.84
N ARG A 80 15.03 17.69 7.58
CA ARG A 80 14.51 18.85 6.83
C ARG A 80 14.17 18.50 5.38
N SER A 81 14.84 17.51 4.78
CA SER A 81 14.55 17.08 3.39
C SER A 81 13.21 16.36 3.26
N GLY A 82 12.76 15.75 4.36
CA GLY A 82 11.53 15.00 4.49
C GLY A 82 11.40 13.77 3.60
N CYS A 83 12.52 13.26 3.10
CA CYS A 83 12.58 12.15 2.16
C CYS A 83 13.03 10.83 2.81
N ARG A 84 13.55 10.85 4.03
CA ARG A 84 14.19 9.68 4.66
C ARG A 84 13.29 8.45 4.70
N TRP A 85 11.99 8.65 4.91
CA TRP A 85 11.00 7.57 5.00
C TRP A 85 10.13 7.40 3.75
N THR A 86 10.21 8.32 2.78
CA THR A 86 9.30 8.37 1.62
C THR A 86 10.02 8.30 0.26
N ARG A 87 11.35 8.14 0.26
CA ARG A 87 12.18 8.12 -0.96
C ARG A 87 11.77 7.05 -1.97
N GLU A 88 11.49 5.83 -1.50
CA GLU A 88 11.17 4.69 -2.38
C GLU A 88 9.67 4.42 -2.50
N GLU A 89 8.94 4.56 -1.39
CA GLU A 89 7.50 4.34 -1.30
C GLU A 89 6.88 5.44 -0.41
N PRO A 90 5.63 5.88 -0.67
CA PRO A 90 4.66 5.33 -1.62
C PRO A 90 4.83 5.83 -3.05
N GLN A 91 4.46 4.99 -4.04
CA GLN A 91 4.28 5.44 -5.42
C GLN A 91 3.05 6.35 -5.58
N PRO A 92 2.97 7.22 -6.61
CA PRO A 92 1.83 8.11 -6.81
C PRO A 92 0.45 7.43 -6.77
N LEU A 93 0.33 6.25 -7.38
CA LEU A 93 -0.91 5.46 -7.38
C LEU A 93 -1.28 4.95 -5.99
N ILE A 94 -0.27 4.58 -5.19
CA ILE A 94 -0.45 4.11 -3.82
C ILE A 94 -0.89 5.27 -2.93
N LEU A 95 -0.24 6.44 -3.06
CA LEU A 95 -0.63 7.63 -2.32
C LEU A 95 -2.07 8.05 -2.65
N LYS A 96 -2.45 8.09 -3.93
CA LYS A 96 -3.83 8.37 -4.35
C LYS A 96 -4.83 7.41 -3.70
N ARG A 97 -4.47 6.13 -3.60
CA ARG A 97 -5.31 5.12 -2.93
C ARG A 97 -5.39 5.35 -1.42
N ILE A 98 -4.29 5.69 -0.76
CA ILE A 98 -4.26 6.04 0.67
C ILE A 98 -5.20 7.21 0.94
N ILE A 99 -5.12 8.28 0.12
CA ILE A 99 -5.99 9.46 0.24
C ILE A 99 -7.47 9.07 0.06
N ALA A 100 -7.79 8.27 -0.95
CA ALA A 100 -9.17 7.84 -1.21
C ALA A 100 -9.74 6.99 -0.07
N LEU A 101 -8.96 6.05 0.47
CA LEU A 101 -9.35 5.23 1.62
C LEU A 101 -9.49 6.06 2.89
N ALA A 102 -8.58 7.01 3.12
CA ALA A 102 -8.65 7.92 4.25
C ALA A 102 -9.92 8.77 4.19
N LYS A 103 -10.25 9.32 3.02
CA LYS A 103 -11.47 10.11 2.79
C LYS A 103 -12.74 9.29 3.04
N ALA A 104 -12.82 8.07 2.50
CA ALA A 104 -13.96 7.19 2.72
C ALA A 104 -14.11 6.78 4.20
N SER A 105 -13.00 6.49 4.87
CA SER A 105 -12.99 6.10 6.29
C SER A 105 -13.38 7.27 7.20
N ALA A 106 -12.89 8.47 6.91
CA ALA A 106 -13.26 9.69 7.63
C ALA A 106 -14.77 9.98 7.49
N ALA A 107 -15.33 9.87 6.29
CA ALA A 107 -16.76 10.08 6.06
C ALA A 107 -17.63 9.09 6.86
N LEU A 108 -17.22 7.83 6.98
CA LEU A 108 -17.93 6.84 7.80
C LEU A 108 -17.88 7.18 9.30
N ILE A 109 -16.73 7.64 9.79
CA ILE A 109 -16.59 8.07 11.19
C ILE A 109 -17.42 9.33 11.44
N GLU A 110 -17.42 10.29 10.52
CA GLU A 110 -18.20 11.52 10.62
C GLU A 110 -19.71 11.22 10.64
N GLN A 111 -20.19 10.30 9.80
CA GLN A 111 -21.57 9.83 9.85
C GLN A 111 -21.91 9.15 11.17
N HIS A 112 -21.00 8.38 11.76
CA HIS A 112 -21.20 7.80 13.09
C HIS A 112 -21.34 8.88 14.17
N ILE A 113 -20.50 9.92 14.12
CA ILE A 113 -20.52 11.03 15.08
C ILE A 113 -21.81 11.84 14.94
N ASN A 114 -22.23 12.17 13.71
CA ASN A 114 -23.37 13.05 13.46
C ASN A 114 -24.72 12.32 13.58
N ASN A 115 -24.81 11.07 13.11
CA ASN A 115 -26.08 10.35 12.99
C ASN A 115 -26.28 9.24 14.04
N SER A 116 -25.33 9.07 14.99
CA SER A 116 -25.35 8.00 16.01
C SER A 116 -25.54 6.57 15.45
N LEU A 117 -25.20 6.35 14.19
CA LEU A 117 -25.28 5.03 13.54
C LEU A 117 -24.22 4.10 14.13
N PRO A 118 -24.45 2.79 14.37
CA PRO A 118 -23.39 1.91 14.87
C PRO A 118 -22.16 1.89 13.95
N LEU A 119 -20.99 2.19 14.51
CA LEU A 119 -19.73 2.21 13.78
C LEU A 119 -19.30 0.77 13.42
N ASN A 120 -19.34 0.44 12.13
CA ASN A 120 -18.80 -0.83 11.66
C ASN A 120 -17.26 -0.75 11.54
N LEU A 121 -16.58 -0.89 12.68
CA LEU A 121 -15.12 -0.92 12.76
C LEU A 121 -14.50 -2.00 11.88
N LYS A 122 -15.18 -3.14 11.76
CA LYS A 122 -14.71 -4.25 10.93
C LYS A 122 -14.68 -3.82 9.46
N GLY A 123 -15.72 -3.13 8.97
CA GLY A 123 -15.74 -2.57 7.62
C GLY A 123 -14.61 -1.56 7.37
N LEU A 124 -14.29 -0.72 8.35
CA LEU A 124 -13.22 0.27 8.24
C LEU A 124 -11.82 -0.35 8.11
N PHE A 125 -11.58 -1.45 8.84
CA PHE A 125 -10.28 -2.12 8.87
C PHE A 125 -10.20 -3.37 7.96
N THR A 126 -11.28 -3.73 7.28
CA THR A 126 -11.26 -4.83 6.31
C THR A 126 -11.06 -4.30 4.91
N THR A 127 -9.96 -4.71 4.30
CA THR A 127 -9.69 -4.41 2.90
C THR A 127 -10.44 -5.43 2.04
N ASN A 128 -11.38 -5.00 1.21
CA ASN A 128 -11.86 -5.84 0.11
C ASN A 128 -10.78 -5.86 -0.99
N VAL A 129 -9.88 -6.83 -0.90
CA VAL A 129 -8.76 -6.98 -1.84
C VAL A 129 -9.26 -7.33 -3.24
N SER A 130 -10.38 -8.05 -3.37
CA SER A 130 -10.87 -8.54 -4.66
C SER A 130 -11.49 -7.45 -5.53
N THR A 131 -12.03 -6.37 -4.96
CA THR A 131 -12.64 -5.27 -5.73
C THR A 131 -11.63 -4.50 -6.60
N PHE A 132 -10.36 -4.51 -6.22
CA PHE A 132 -9.34 -3.65 -6.86
C PHE A 132 -8.16 -4.44 -7.43
N CYS A 133 -8.14 -5.75 -7.28
CA CYS A 133 -7.09 -6.62 -7.78
C CYS A 133 -7.61 -7.40 -8.98
N ASN A 134 -6.80 -7.48 -10.03
CA ASN A 134 -7.10 -8.32 -11.18
C ASN A 134 -6.95 -9.80 -10.83
N VAL A 135 -6.09 -10.12 -9.88
CA VAL A 135 -5.78 -11.49 -9.48
C VAL A 135 -5.62 -11.55 -7.97
N THR A 136 -6.04 -12.66 -7.36
CA THR A 136 -5.83 -12.97 -5.94
C THR A 136 -5.07 -14.29 -5.81
N ILE A 137 -3.96 -14.24 -5.07
CA ILE A 137 -3.17 -15.43 -4.71
C ILE A 137 -3.53 -15.78 -3.28
N HIS A 138 -4.04 -16.99 -3.09
CA HIS A 138 -4.41 -17.49 -1.78
C HIS A 138 -3.31 -18.37 -1.17
N ILE A 139 -2.92 -18.03 0.05
CA ILE A 139 -1.85 -18.66 0.83
C ILE A 139 -2.45 -19.65 1.83
N ARG A 140 -1.79 -20.80 2.01
CA ARG A 140 -2.15 -21.75 3.06
C ARG A 140 -1.85 -21.16 4.43
N ARG A 141 -2.85 -21.10 5.29
CA ARG A 141 -2.76 -20.55 6.66
C ARG A 141 -1.66 -21.14 7.52
N ARG A 142 -1.21 -22.37 7.24
CA ARG A 142 -0.10 -23.03 7.96
C ARG A 142 1.24 -22.29 7.83
N HIS A 143 1.42 -21.49 6.79
CA HIS A 143 2.65 -20.74 6.53
C HIS A 143 2.59 -19.28 7.01
N MET A 144 1.50 -18.89 7.69
CA MET A 144 1.38 -17.55 8.25
C MET A 144 2.11 -17.46 9.60
N VAL A 145 3.06 -16.53 9.69
CA VAL A 145 3.92 -16.34 10.87
C VAL A 145 3.14 -15.94 12.13
N ARG A 146 2.01 -15.24 11.97
CA ARG A 146 1.19 -14.74 13.08
C ARG A 146 -0.12 -15.50 13.19
N GLN A 147 -0.04 -16.74 13.65
CA GLN A 147 -1.21 -17.46 14.14
C GLN A 147 -1.55 -16.98 15.57
N LYS A 148 -2.81 -17.10 15.99
CA LYS A 148 -3.14 -16.96 17.41
C LYS A 148 -2.21 -17.89 18.19
N VAL A 149 -1.53 -17.37 19.21
CA VAL A 149 -0.69 -18.18 20.09
C VAL A 149 -1.62 -19.20 20.76
N ILE A 150 -1.62 -20.43 20.27
CA ILE A 150 -2.30 -21.52 20.94
C ILE A 150 -1.38 -21.89 22.10
N HIS A 151 -1.70 -21.43 23.30
CA HIS A 151 -1.09 -21.96 24.51
C HIS A 151 -1.48 -23.44 24.60
N GLY A 152 -0.51 -24.33 24.41
CA GLY A 152 -0.69 -25.76 24.67
C GLY A 152 -0.45 -26.68 23.47
N LYS A 153 0.80 -27.10 23.33
CA LYS A 153 1.29 -28.49 23.22
C LYS A 153 2.74 -28.43 22.75
N LEU A 154 3.61 -29.21 23.38
CA LEU A 154 4.95 -29.48 22.85
C LEU A 154 4.81 -29.97 21.42
N ILE A 155 5.44 -29.27 20.48
CA ILE A 155 5.47 -29.66 19.08
C ILE A 155 6.39 -30.87 19.00
N ASN A 156 5.83 -32.07 18.79
CA ASN A 156 6.62 -33.24 18.37
C ASN A 156 6.97 -33.05 16.89
N GLY A 157 8.07 -32.34 16.62
CA GLY A 157 8.51 -32.00 15.28
C GLY A 157 9.71 -31.06 15.28
N PRO A 158 10.29 -30.74 14.11
CA PRO A 158 11.39 -29.78 14.01
C PRO A 158 10.96 -28.42 14.58
N LEU A 159 11.84 -27.82 15.37
CA LEU A 159 11.62 -26.51 15.98
C LEU A 159 11.41 -25.45 14.88
N PRO A 160 10.46 -24.50 15.06
CA PRO A 160 10.29 -23.41 14.12
C PRO A 160 11.56 -22.55 14.08
N VAL A 161 12.03 -22.25 12.87
CA VAL A 161 13.18 -21.37 12.66
C VAL A 161 12.79 -19.94 13.04
N ILE A 162 13.55 -19.34 13.96
CA ILE A 162 13.35 -17.97 14.42
C ILE A 162 13.55 -17.01 13.22
N ASP A 163 12.70 -15.98 13.12
CA ASP A 163 12.70 -14.95 12.07
C ASP A 163 12.49 -15.44 10.61
N TYR A 164 12.13 -16.70 10.41
CA TYR A 164 11.76 -17.19 9.09
C TYR A 164 10.31 -16.83 8.73
N ASP A 165 10.14 -15.98 7.72
CA ASP A 165 8.85 -15.59 7.15
C ASP A 165 8.76 -16.03 5.68
N PRO A 166 8.21 -17.23 5.39
CA PRO A 166 8.15 -17.75 4.03
C PRO A 166 7.30 -16.88 3.10
N ILE A 167 6.30 -16.18 3.65
CA ILE A 167 5.42 -15.30 2.88
C ILE A 167 6.19 -14.05 2.45
N ARG A 168 6.96 -13.46 3.36
CA ARG A 168 7.82 -12.30 3.04
C ARG A 168 8.82 -12.63 1.94
N ASP A 169 9.48 -13.77 2.04
CA ASP A 169 10.47 -14.20 1.03
C ASP A 169 9.82 -14.49 -0.32
N TYR A 170 8.65 -15.13 -0.31
CA TYR A 170 7.86 -15.35 -1.51
C TYR A 170 7.48 -14.03 -2.20
N ILE A 171 6.97 -13.05 -1.44
CA ILE A 171 6.60 -11.73 -2.00
C ILE A 171 7.83 -10.97 -2.50
N LYS A 172 8.97 -11.09 -1.82
CA LYS A 172 10.23 -10.51 -2.28
C LYS A 172 10.60 -11.07 -3.65
N ARG A 173 10.52 -12.39 -3.84
CA ARG A 173 10.77 -13.04 -5.15
C ARG A 173 9.77 -12.59 -6.22
N LEU A 174 8.47 -12.54 -5.89
CA LEU A 174 7.44 -12.04 -6.81
C LEU A 174 7.74 -10.61 -7.28
N ARG A 175 8.10 -9.72 -6.37
CA ARG A 175 8.46 -8.33 -6.71
C ARG A 175 9.73 -8.27 -7.56
N GLN A 176 10.72 -9.11 -7.30
CA GLN A 176 11.95 -9.17 -8.12
C GLN A 176 11.65 -9.61 -9.56
N CYS A 177 10.83 -10.65 -9.74
CA CYS A 177 10.55 -11.22 -11.06
C CYS A 177 9.51 -10.44 -11.88
N PHE A 178 8.50 -9.85 -11.22
CA PHE A 178 7.31 -9.33 -11.90
C PHE A 178 7.00 -7.85 -11.61
N SER A 179 7.89 -7.11 -10.95
CA SER A 179 7.67 -5.67 -10.70
C SER A 179 7.49 -4.84 -11.98
N SER A 180 7.98 -5.29 -13.13
CA SER A 180 7.77 -4.61 -14.41
C SER A 180 6.33 -4.72 -14.92
N VAL A 181 5.61 -5.79 -14.56
CA VAL A 181 4.29 -6.14 -15.11
C VAL A 181 3.17 -5.96 -14.08
N ALA A 182 3.45 -6.22 -12.80
CA ALA A 182 2.43 -6.28 -11.75
C ALA A 182 2.84 -5.56 -10.46
N LEU A 183 1.84 -5.21 -9.65
CA LEU A 183 1.95 -4.71 -8.29
C LEU A 183 1.35 -5.73 -7.32
N PHE A 184 2.03 -5.95 -6.19
CA PHE A 184 1.65 -6.96 -5.19
C PHE A 184 1.27 -6.30 -3.87
N PHE A 185 0.03 -6.55 -3.44
CA PHE A 185 -0.57 -6.07 -2.21
C PHE A 185 -0.79 -7.24 -1.26
N TYR A 186 -0.23 -7.16 -0.07
CA TYR A 186 -0.46 -8.17 0.95
C TYR A 186 -0.51 -7.52 2.32
N ASN A 187 -1.24 -8.16 3.23
CA ASN A 187 -1.25 -7.74 4.62
C ASN A 187 -0.22 -8.56 5.40
N LYS A 188 0.84 -7.90 5.87
CA LYS A 188 1.91 -8.52 6.66
C LYS A 188 1.42 -9.12 7.99
N TYR A 189 0.33 -8.60 8.53
CA TYR A 189 -0.13 -8.96 9.87
C TYR A 189 -1.32 -9.91 9.86
N VAL A 190 -2.26 -9.71 8.92
CA VAL A 190 -3.53 -10.44 8.89
C VAL A 190 -4.01 -10.64 7.46
N GLY A 191 -4.06 -11.88 6.99
CA GLY A 191 -4.65 -12.19 5.69
C GLY A 191 -3.93 -13.33 5.00
N ASP A 192 -4.71 -14.23 4.42
CA ASP A 192 -4.26 -15.35 3.61
C ASP A 192 -4.32 -15.04 2.10
N VAL A 193 -4.42 -13.76 1.73
CA VAL A 193 -4.58 -13.32 0.34
C VAL A 193 -3.53 -12.27 -0.02
N ILE A 194 -2.86 -12.47 -1.16
CA ILE A 194 -2.07 -11.46 -1.85
C ILE A 194 -2.89 -11.00 -3.06
N GLY A 195 -3.20 -9.71 -3.11
CA GLY A 195 -3.80 -9.07 -4.27
C GLY A 195 -2.74 -8.66 -5.30
N VAL A 196 -3.04 -8.87 -6.57
CA VAL A 196 -2.17 -8.51 -7.69
C VAL A 196 -2.91 -7.59 -8.64
N VAL A 197 -2.25 -6.50 -9.04
CA VAL A 197 -2.77 -5.52 -10.00
C VAL A 197 -1.83 -5.42 -11.18
N TRP A 198 -2.35 -5.59 -12.39
CA TRP A 198 -1.59 -5.41 -13.61
C TRP A 198 -1.29 -3.94 -13.84
N LYS A 199 -0.05 -3.62 -14.20
CA LYS A 199 0.31 -2.27 -14.59
C LYS A 199 -0.31 -1.98 -15.97
N PRO A 200 -1.06 -0.88 -16.15
CA PRO A 200 -1.70 -0.59 -17.44
C PRO A 200 -0.67 -0.44 -18.57
N ALA A 201 0.49 0.17 -18.26
CA ALA A 201 1.60 0.31 -19.21
C ALA A 201 2.25 -1.02 -19.63
N ALA A 202 2.04 -2.09 -18.85
CA ALA A 202 2.50 -3.43 -19.20
C ALA A 202 1.52 -4.14 -20.14
N LEU A 203 0.21 -3.92 -20.01
CA LEU A 203 -0.81 -4.56 -20.85
C LEU A 203 -0.81 -4.05 -22.30
N ILE A 204 -0.23 -2.87 -22.56
CA ILE A 204 -0.12 -2.31 -23.91
C ILE A 204 0.82 -3.21 -24.76
N PRO A 205 0.39 -3.61 -25.98
CA PRO A 205 1.26 -4.34 -26.92
C PRO A 205 2.50 -3.52 -27.29
N ARG A 206 3.67 -4.17 -27.35
CA ARG A 206 4.95 -3.51 -27.68
C ARG A 206 5.63 -4.17 -28.86
N ASP A 207 6.49 -3.43 -29.53
CA ASP A 207 7.33 -4.01 -30.57
C ASP A 207 8.36 -4.97 -29.98
N ALA A 208 8.77 -5.94 -30.80
CA ALA A 208 9.71 -6.97 -30.40
C ALA A 208 11.10 -6.36 -30.18
N SER A 209 11.52 -6.34 -28.92
CA SER A 209 12.87 -5.95 -28.51
C SER A 209 13.35 -6.91 -27.42
N ILE A 210 14.66 -7.11 -27.33
CA ILE A 210 15.28 -7.99 -26.34
C ILE A 210 14.92 -7.54 -24.91
N SER A 211 14.78 -6.23 -24.68
CA SER A 211 14.38 -5.70 -23.37
C SER A 211 12.87 -5.82 -23.09
N SER A 212 12.04 -6.05 -24.12
CA SER A 212 10.58 -6.11 -24.01
C SER A 212 10.01 -7.52 -24.06
N CYS A 213 10.83 -8.56 -24.24
CA CYS A 213 10.37 -9.95 -24.40
C CYS A 213 9.95 -10.63 -23.10
N LEU A 214 10.43 -10.17 -21.95
CA LEU A 214 10.16 -10.82 -20.66
C LEU A 214 8.65 -10.85 -20.36
N HIS A 215 8.14 -12.04 -20.01
CA HIS A 215 6.72 -12.29 -19.69
C HIS A 215 5.73 -12.02 -20.84
N ARG A 216 6.22 -11.95 -22.08
CA ARG A 216 5.39 -11.68 -23.26
C ARG A 216 5.44 -12.81 -24.30
N LEU A 217 4.35 -12.92 -25.05
CA LEU A 217 4.22 -13.78 -26.22
C LEU A 217 4.05 -12.93 -27.48
N LYS A 218 4.42 -13.53 -28.60
CA LYS A 218 4.16 -12.96 -29.92
C LYS A 218 2.67 -13.06 -30.24
N GLY A 219 2.02 -11.92 -30.38
CA GLY A 219 0.63 -11.80 -30.80
C GLY A 219 0.44 -11.89 -32.32
N PRO A 220 -0.82 -11.87 -32.79
CA PRO A 220 -1.16 -11.99 -34.22
C PRO A 220 -0.54 -10.88 -35.09
N ASP A 221 -0.38 -9.66 -34.54
CA ASP A 221 0.14 -8.49 -35.26
C ASP A 221 1.67 -8.35 -35.20
N ASN A 222 2.41 -9.44 -34.93
CA ASN A 222 3.87 -9.44 -34.71
C ASN A 222 4.32 -8.60 -33.48
N LYS A 223 3.37 -8.08 -32.69
CA LYS A 223 3.60 -7.34 -31.44
C LYS A 223 3.61 -8.27 -30.23
N LEU A 224 4.37 -7.90 -29.20
CA LEU A 224 4.49 -8.63 -27.95
C LEU A 224 3.37 -8.26 -26.96
N ILE A 225 2.61 -9.26 -26.54
CA ILE A 225 1.49 -9.16 -25.60
C ILE A 225 1.86 -9.89 -24.31
N VAL A 226 1.47 -9.36 -23.14
CA VAL A 226 1.75 -10.00 -21.84
C VAL A 226 1.05 -11.36 -21.76
N ASN A 227 1.80 -12.39 -21.41
CA ASN A 227 1.26 -13.74 -21.20
C ASN A 227 0.76 -13.88 -19.77
N THR A 228 -0.44 -13.38 -19.51
CA THR A 228 -1.04 -13.45 -18.17
C THR A 228 -1.12 -14.88 -17.66
N LYS A 229 -1.49 -15.85 -18.51
CA LYS A 229 -1.62 -17.27 -18.13
C LYS A 229 -0.32 -17.86 -17.57
N ALA A 230 0.79 -17.73 -18.30
CA ALA A 230 2.08 -18.23 -17.82
C ALA A 230 2.54 -17.54 -16.54
N ILE A 231 2.25 -16.23 -16.38
CA ILE A 231 2.58 -15.52 -15.14
C ILE A 231 1.77 -16.07 -13.95
N LEU A 232 0.50 -16.45 -14.14
CA LEU A 232 -0.31 -17.08 -13.09
C LEU A 232 0.24 -18.46 -12.69
N ASP A 233 0.69 -19.24 -13.69
CA ASP A 233 1.36 -20.51 -13.44
C ASP A 233 2.67 -20.31 -12.67
N ASP A 234 3.46 -19.30 -13.05
CA ASP A 234 4.70 -18.94 -12.35
C ASP A 234 4.46 -18.50 -10.91
N PHE A 235 3.36 -17.81 -10.61
CA PHE A 235 2.97 -17.50 -9.22
C PHE A 235 2.76 -18.79 -8.43
N THR A 236 2.09 -19.78 -9.03
CA THR A 236 1.85 -21.08 -8.40
C THR A 236 3.15 -21.86 -8.21
N ILE A 237 4.04 -21.87 -9.20
CA ILE A 237 5.33 -22.56 -9.17
C ILE A 237 6.27 -21.95 -8.13
N LEU A 238 6.44 -20.62 -8.13
CA LEU A 238 7.29 -19.91 -7.17
C LEU A 238 6.76 -20.06 -5.74
N GLY A 239 5.44 -20.16 -5.59
CA GLY A 239 4.75 -20.33 -4.33
C GLY A 239 4.54 -21.78 -3.93
N HIS A 240 5.20 -22.76 -4.57
CA HIS A 240 4.95 -24.17 -4.34
C HIS A 240 4.99 -24.53 -2.84
N GLY A 241 3.93 -25.20 -2.37
CA GLY A 241 3.74 -25.55 -0.96
C GLY A 241 3.07 -24.45 -0.12
N ILE A 242 3.28 -23.17 -0.45
CA ILE A 242 2.71 -21.99 0.24
C ILE A 242 1.37 -21.59 -0.36
N VAL A 243 1.30 -21.49 -1.69
CA VAL A 243 0.12 -21.09 -2.45
C VAL A 243 -0.79 -22.31 -2.64
N TYR A 244 -2.10 -22.13 -2.46
CA TYR A 244 -3.08 -23.18 -2.76
C TYR A 244 -4.02 -22.85 -3.92
N ASN A 245 -4.23 -21.57 -4.22
CA ASN A 245 -5.09 -21.15 -5.31
C ASN A 245 -4.67 -19.78 -5.85
N VAL A 246 -4.85 -19.56 -7.14
CA VAL A 246 -4.70 -18.26 -7.81
C VAL A 246 -5.96 -18.03 -8.62
N SER A 247 -6.71 -16.97 -8.29
CA SER A 247 -7.98 -16.64 -8.93
C SER A 247 -7.86 -15.33 -9.71
N GLU A 248 -8.30 -15.33 -10.96
CA GLU A 248 -8.43 -14.10 -11.75
C GLU A 248 -9.83 -13.49 -11.57
N HIS A 249 -9.90 -12.17 -11.47
CA HIS A 249 -11.13 -11.39 -11.38
C HIS A 249 -11.27 -10.55 -12.64
N CYS A 250 -12.38 -10.75 -13.37
CA CYS A 250 -12.77 -9.84 -14.43
C CYS A 250 -13.13 -8.49 -13.80
N VAL A 251 -12.32 -7.46 -14.04
CA VAL A 251 -12.74 -6.09 -13.76
C VAL A 251 -13.82 -5.77 -14.80
N THR A 252 -15.09 -5.81 -14.40
CA THR A 252 -16.17 -5.19 -15.17
C THR A 252 -15.74 -3.74 -15.39
N LYS A 253 -15.48 -3.39 -16.65
CA LYS A 253 -15.39 -2.00 -17.05
C LYS A 253 -16.78 -1.44 -16.82
N ASP A 254 -16.95 -0.59 -15.80
CA ASP A 254 -18.16 0.21 -15.71
C ASP A 254 -18.27 1.00 -17.02
N GLU A 255 -19.28 0.64 -17.80
CA GLU A 255 -19.68 1.32 -19.02
C GLU A 255 -20.02 2.77 -18.67
N LYS A 256 -19.06 3.67 -18.87
CA LYS A 256 -19.44 5.00 -19.35
C LYS A 256 -19.89 4.81 -20.79
N ASN A 257 -21.21 4.72 -20.99
CA ASN A 257 -21.93 5.26 -22.13
C ASN A 257 -23.44 5.14 -21.91
N THR A 258 -24.06 6.22 -21.43
CA THR A 258 -25.36 6.62 -21.97
C THR A 258 -25.35 8.14 -22.08
N THR A 259 -24.97 8.59 -23.26
CA THR A 259 -25.35 9.88 -23.83
C THR A 259 -26.86 9.95 -23.98
N SER A 260 -27.46 11.03 -23.47
CA SER A 260 -28.35 11.94 -24.20
C SER A 260 -28.77 13.10 -23.28
#